data_AF-A0A662EYI6-F1
#
_entry.id   AF-A0A662EYI6-F1
#
_cell.length_a   1.000
_cell.length_b   1.000
_cell.length_c   1.000
_cell.angle_alpha   90.00
_cell.angle_beta   90.00
_cell.angle_gamma   90.00
#
_symmetry.space_group_name_H-M   'P 1'
#
loop_
_entity.id
_entity.type
_entity.pdbx_description
1 polymer ?
#
loop_
_entity_poly.entity_id
_entity_poly.type
_entity_poly.pdbx_seq_one_letter_code
_entity_poly.pdbx_strand_id
1 'polypeptide(L)'
;MKNKLVARILYEIADLLELEGVPFKPRAYRRAAQAVESCSTPIEDFVAAGKLSELSGVGKAIADKIEEIVKTGKLAYHEELKKKLPIDLYSLTRVDGVGPKTAKLLYEALGVRNLDDLERAARAGKIREIKGLGKKTEEKILRGLAEARRTEARMPLGHAYPIADELRRRLRKTGLFTRLEVAGSLRRGMETIGDLDILGTAPDPNAAAAAFVGLPDVEEVIAHGPKKSSVRLSSGLQVDLRIVPEESFGAALQYFTGSKAHDIALRARAVARGWKLNEYGLFDEGGKVLARKTEAEIYARLGLSFIPPELREDQGEIAAAEAGNLPDLVELSDIRGDLHVHTDWSDGKAPLAVMVAEAKKRGLSYIAVTDHAKFSQMIPGLTPDEVRRQIEEIARLNG
;
A
#
# COMPACT_ATOMS: atom_id res chain seq x y z
N MET A 1 -15.31 7.01 7.60
CA MET A 1 -14.77 6.46 6.35
C MET A 1 -15.29 5.04 6.13
N LYS A 2 -16.52 4.96 5.62
CA LYS A 2 -17.18 3.69 5.25
C LYS A 2 -16.75 3.20 3.85
N ASN A 3 -15.88 3.92 3.15
CA ASN A 3 -15.37 3.59 1.81
C ASN A 3 -14.84 2.15 1.73
N LYS A 4 -13.96 1.73 2.66
CA LYS A 4 -13.41 0.37 2.71
C LYS A 4 -14.50 -0.70 2.92
N LEU A 5 -15.50 -0.41 3.76
CA LEU A 5 -16.62 -1.32 4.01
C LEU A 5 -17.50 -1.48 2.77
N VAL A 6 -17.84 -0.36 2.12
CA VAL A 6 -18.65 -0.34 0.90
C VAL A 6 -17.92 -1.07 -0.24
N ALA A 7 -16.66 -0.72 -0.49
CA ALA A 7 -15.85 -1.36 -1.52
C ALA A 7 -15.76 -2.88 -1.33
N ARG A 8 -15.47 -3.33 -0.10
CA ARG A 8 -15.43 -4.76 0.23
C ARG A 8 -16.76 -5.46 -0.11
N ILE A 9 -17.89 -4.90 0.32
CA ILE A 9 -19.22 -5.48 0.04
C ILE A 9 -19.50 -5.53 -1.47
N LEU A 10 -19.13 -4.49 -2.23
CA LEU A 10 -19.33 -4.47 -3.67
C LEU A 10 -18.44 -5.48 -4.42
N TYR A 11 -17.19 -5.68 -3.99
CA TYR A 11 -16.33 -6.75 -4.51
C TYR A 11 -16.91 -8.14 -4.22
N GLU A 12 -17.36 -8.39 -2.97
CA GLU A 12 -17.98 -9.66 -2.59
C GLU A 12 -19.23 -9.96 -3.45
N ILE A 13 -20.09 -8.97 -3.71
CA ILE A 13 -21.24 -9.12 -4.61
C ILE A 13 -20.80 -9.47 -6.03
N ALA A 14 -19.76 -8.82 -6.55
CA ALA A 14 -19.28 -9.10 -7.90
C ALA A 14 -18.83 -10.56 -8.04
N ASP A 15 -18.08 -11.06 -7.06
CA ASP A 15 -17.56 -12.43 -7.08
C ASP A 15 -18.68 -13.46 -6.93
N LEU A 16 -19.66 -13.20 -6.05
CA LEU A 16 -20.85 -14.06 -5.90
C LEU A 16 -21.69 -14.12 -7.18
N LEU A 17 -21.89 -12.98 -7.86
CA LEU A 17 -22.65 -12.94 -9.12
C LEU A 17 -21.91 -13.61 -10.28
N GLU A 18 -20.58 -13.51 -10.31
CA GLU A 18 -19.77 -14.22 -11.31
C GLU A 18 -19.85 -15.74 -11.10
N LEU A 19 -19.95 -16.19 -9.85
CA LEU A 19 -20.16 -17.60 -9.49
C LEU A 19 -21.55 -18.13 -9.86
N GLU A 20 -22.57 -17.28 -9.81
CA GLU A 20 -23.92 -17.59 -10.30
C GLU A 20 -24.03 -17.54 -11.84
N GLY A 21 -22.96 -17.17 -12.55
CA GLY A 21 -22.95 -17.08 -14.01
C GLY A 21 -23.72 -15.87 -14.55
N VAL A 22 -23.96 -14.85 -13.72
CA VAL A 22 -24.70 -13.65 -14.11
C VAL A 22 -23.84 -12.78 -15.05
N PRO A 23 -24.29 -12.50 -16.28
CA PRO A 23 -23.50 -11.71 -17.22
C PRO A 23 -23.55 -10.21 -16.88
N PHE A 24 -22.48 -9.49 -17.22
CA PHE A 24 -22.30 -8.03 -17.13
C PHE A 24 -22.35 -7.38 -15.73
N LYS A 25 -23.23 -7.81 -14.83
CA LYS A 25 -23.38 -7.25 -13.47
C LYS A 25 -22.10 -7.31 -12.62
N PRO A 26 -21.33 -8.43 -12.58
CA PRO A 26 -20.07 -8.48 -11.84
C PRO A 26 -19.10 -7.35 -12.19
N ARG A 27 -18.98 -7.02 -13.49
CA ARG A 27 -18.08 -5.96 -13.95
C ARG A 27 -18.52 -4.59 -13.45
N ALA A 28 -19.82 -4.32 -13.43
CA ALA A 28 -20.37 -3.07 -12.91
C ALA A 28 -20.08 -2.91 -11.41
N TYR A 29 -20.28 -3.97 -10.62
CA TYR A 29 -19.94 -3.96 -9.19
C TYR A 29 -18.45 -3.78 -8.92
N ARG A 30 -17.56 -4.42 -9.71
CA ARG A 30 -16.10 -4.22 -9.57
C ARG A 30 -15.69 -2.78 -9.87
N ARG A 31 -16.25 -2.16 -10.91
CA ARG A 31 -15.95 -0.74 -11.24
C ARG A 31 -16.44 0.20 -10.15
N ALA A 32 -17.61 -0.05 -9.58
CA ALA A 32 -18.12 0.74 -8.46
C ALA A 32 -17.31 0.53 -7.17
N ALA A 33 -16.91 -0.71 -6.87
CA ALA A 33 -16.06 -1.02 -5.73
C ALA A 33 -14.72 -0.27 -5.81
N GLN A 34 -14.08 -0.31 -6.99
CA GLN A 34 -12.85 0.43 -7.27
C GLN A 34 -13.04 1.92 -7.08
N ALA A 35 -14.09 2.51 -7.67
CA ALA A 35 -14.36 3.93 -7.56
C ALA A 35 -14.56 4.40 -6.12
N VAL A 36 -15.23 3.59 -5.28
CA VAL A 36 -15.44 3.89 -3.86
C VAL A 36 -14.18 3.66 -3.02
N GLU A 37 -13.41 2.61 -3.32
CA GLU A 37 -12.15 2.30 -2.64
C GLU A 37 -11.10 3.38 -2.85
N SER A 38 -11.01 3.91 -4.08
CA SER A 38 -10.06 4.94 -4.47
C SER A 38 -10.56 6.36 -4.19
N CYS A 39 -11.75 6.53 -3.60
CA CYS A 39 -12.32 7.85 -3.36
C CYS A 39 -11.66 8.49 -2.11
N SER A 40 -11.02 9.64 -2.30
CA SER A 40 -10.38 10.43 -1.23
C SER A 40 -11.40 11.11 -0.30
N THR A 41 -12.57 11.45 -0.82
CA THR A 41 -13.68 12.00 -0.04
C THR A 41 -14.46 10.86 0.64
N PRO A 42 -14.84 10.99 1.92
CA PRO A 42 -15.71 10.04 2.58
C PRO A 42 -16.97 9.76 1.75
N ILE A 43 -17.28 8.49 1.51
CA ILE A 43 -18.45 8.09 0.73
C ILE A 43 -19.76 8.56 1.38
N GLU A 44 -19.73 8.77 2.69
CA GLU A 44 -20.78 9.38 3.49
C GLU A 44 -21.16 10.79 2.99
N ASP A 45 -20.19 11.58 2.49
CA ASP A 45 -20.43 12.94 2.02
C ASP A 45 -21.16 12.95 0.68
N PHE A 46 -20.84 12.01 -0.21
CA PHE A 46 -21.59 11.82 -1.46
C PHE A 46 -23.03 11.37 -1.23
N VAL A 47 -23.26 10.53 -0.20
CA VAL A 47 -24.60 10.14 0.23
C VAL A 47 -25.38 11.36 0.73
N ALA A 48 -24.78 12.15 1.63
CA ALA A 48 -25.41 13.33 2.19
C ALA A 48 -25.75 14.37 1.12
N ALA A 49 -24.89 14.52 0.10
CA ALA A 49 -25.11 15.43 -1.01
C ALA A 49 -26.05 14.89 -2.10
N GLY A 50 -26.44 13.60 -2.06
CA GLY A 50 -27.24 12.96 -3.12
C GLY A 50 -26.47 12.80 -4.45
N LYS A 51 -25.14 12.81 -4.41
CA LYS A 51 -24.24 12.89 -5.58
C LYS A 51 -23.50 11.60 -5.89
N LEU A 52 -23.91 10.47 -5.30
CA LEU A 52 -23.26 9.17 -5.54
C LEU A 52 -23.17 8.76 -7.02
N SER A 53 -24.11 9.21 -7.86
CA SER A 53 -24.10 8.91 -9.31
C SER A 53 -23.11 9.77 -10.09
N GLU A 54 -22.52 10.80 -9.48
CA GLU A 54 -21.42 11.60 -10.07
C GLU A 54 -20.07 10.87 -9.95
N LEU A 55 -19.98 9.85 -9.07
CA LEU A 55 -18.79 9.02 -8.94
C LEU A 55 -18.64 8.13 -10.19
N SER A 56 -17.59 8.36 -10.97
CA SER A 56 -17.33 7.60 -12.19
C SER A 56 -17.29 6.10 -11.92
N GLY A 57 -18.16 5.33 -12.58
CA GLY A 57 -18.30 3.89 -12.37
C GLY A 57 -19.45 3.48 -11.43
N VAL A 58 -20.15 4.44 -10.81
CA VAL A 58 -21.34 4.19 -9.97
C VAL A 58 -22.61 4.64 -10.70
N GLY A 59 -23.40 3.67 -11.17
CA GLY A 59 -24.73 3.93 -11.73
C GLY A 59 -25.80 4.01 -10.64
N LYS A 60 -26.97 4.59 -10.98
CA LYS A 60 -28.10 4.81 -10.05
C LYS A 60 -28.46 3.59 -9.18
N ALA A 61 -28.59 2.41 -9.79
CA ALA A 61 -28.94 1.18 -9.07
C ALA A 61 -27.86 0.67 -8.10
N ILE A 62 -26.59 1.09 -8.28
CA ILE A 62 -25.50 0.79 -7.34
C ILE A 62 -25.43 1.89 -6.28
N ALA A 63 -25.69 3.15 -6.64
CA ALA A 63 -25.80 4.27 -5.70
C ALA A 63 -26.82 3.98 -4.59
N ASP A 64 -28.01 3.49 -4.92
CA ASP A 64 -29.04 3.13 -3.94
C ASP A 64 -28.53 2.06 -2.93
N LYS A 65 -27.71 1.11 -3.41
CA LYS A 65 -27.13 0.07 -2.56
C LYS A 65 -25.99 0.60 -1.69
N ILE A 66 -25.17 1.51 -2.22
CA ILE A 66 -24.13 2.19 -1.44
C ILE A 66 -24.77 2.98 -0.31
N GLU A 67 -25.86 3.69 -0.59
CA GLU A 67 -26.61 4.43 0.43
C GLU A 67 -27.15 3.51 1.54
N GLU A 68 -27.70 2.34 1.20
CA GLU A 68 -28.13 1.34 2.19
C GLU A 68 -26.96 0.86 3.07
N ILE A 69 -25.80 0.55 2.45
CA ILE A 69 -24.59 0.13 3.18
C ILE A 69 -24.11 1.23 4.11
N VAL A 70 -24.10 2.48 3.65
CA VAL A 70 -23.65 3.62 4.46
C VAL A 70 -24.60 3.83 5.64
N LYS A 71 -25.92 3.73 5.46
CA LYS A 71 -26.90 3.95 6.53
C LYS A 71 -26.94 2.80 7.55
N THR A 72 -26.93 1.56 7.08
CA THR A 72 -27.21 0.39 7.91
C THR A 72 -25.97 -0.43 8.27
N GLY A 73 -24.86 -0.21 7.58
CA GLY A 73 -23.65 -1.03 7.67
C GLY A 73 -23.74 -2.37 6.94
N LYS A 74 -24.89 -2.68 6.31
CA LYS A 74 -25.18 -3.94 5.62
C LYS A 74 -25.94 -3.68 4.32
N LEU A 75 -26.11 -4.71 3.51
CA LEU A 75 -26.95 -4.66 2.31
C LEU A 75 -27.76 -5.95 2.24
N ALA A 76 -29.09 -5.84 2.24
CA ALA A 76 -29.97 -7.02 2.19
C ALA A 76 -29.65 -7.92 0.99
N TYR A 77 -29.39 -7.32 -0.18
CA TYR A 77 -28.99 -8.04 -1.40
C TYR A 77 -27.68 -8.83 -1.23
N HIS A 78 -26.71 -8.30 -0.47
CA HIS A 78 -25.47 -8.99 -0.19
C HIS A 78 -25.69 -10.18 0.74
N GLU A 79 -26.50 -10.00 1.80
CA GLU A 79 -26.83 -11.07 2.75
C GLU A 79 -27.55 -12.24 2.06
N GLU A 80 -28.48 -11.97 1.13
CA GLU A 80 -29.16 -13.00 0.35
C GLU A 80 -28.20 -13.79 -0.56
N LEU A 81 -27.21 -13.14 -1.15
CA LEU A 81 -26.19 -13.82 -1.94
C LEU A 81 -25.28 -14.69 -1.05
N LYS A 82 -24.91 -14.22 0.15
CA LYS A 82 -24.08 -14.98 1.10
C LYS A 82 -24.77 -16.24 1.63
N LYS A 83 -26.10 -16.23 1.77
CA LYS A 83 -26.86 -17.44 2.19
C LYS A 83 -26.66 -18.62 1.24
N LYS A 84 -26.44 -18.37 -0.05
CA LYS A 84 -26.25 -19.42 -1.06
C LYS A 84 -24.84 -20.00 -1.06
N LEU A 85 -23.85 -19.24 -0.58
CA LEU A 85 -22.46 -19.67 -0.51
C LEU A 85 -21.80 -19.09 0.77
N PRO A 86 -22.02 -19.73 1.94
CA PRO A 86 -21.59 -19.21 3.24
C PRO A 86 -20.09 -19.45 3.48
N ILE A 87 -19.26 -18.81 2.67
CA ILE A 87 -17.80 -18.84 2.75
C ILE A 87 -17.23 -17.43 2.84
N ASP A 88 -16.05 -17.31 3.43
CA ASP A 88 -15.23 -16.11 3.38
C ASP A 88 -14.54 -16.01 2.01
N LEU A 89 -15.35 -15.71 1.00
CA LEU A 89 -14.91 -15.63 -0.39
C LEU A 89 -13.81 -14.57 -0.57
N TYR A 90 -13.92 -13.46 0.16
CA TYR A 90 -12.94 -12.38 0.13
C TYR A 90 -11.56 -12.87 0.57
N SER A 91 -11.44 -13.51 1.74
CA SER A 91 -10.13 -13.98 2.21
C SER A 91 -9.59 -15.13 1.36
N LEU A 92 -10.47 -16.06 0.96
CA LEU A 92 -10.07 -17.22 0.14
C LEU A 92 -9.54 -16.79 -1.23
N THR A 93 -10.15 -15.81 -1.89
CA THR A 93 -9.75 -15.39 -3.25
C THR A 93 -8.44 -14.60 -3.30
N ARG A 94 -7.92 -14.17 -2.14
CA ARG A 94 -6.60 -13.53 -2.02
C ARG A 94 -5.46 -14.54 -2.03
N VAL A 95 -5.74 -15.82 -1.77
CA VAL A 95 -4.74 -16.88 -1.87
C VAL A 95 -4.44 -17.14 -3.34
N ASP A 96 -3.19 -16.94 -3.75
CA ASP A 96 -2.80 -17.19 -5.13
C ASP A 96 -3.10 -18.64 -5.54
N GLY A 97 -3.83 -18.81 -6.65
CA GLY A 97 -4.37 -20.10 -7.09
C GLY A 97 -5.81 -20.38 -6.65
N VAL A 98 -6.41 -19.54 -5.80
CA VAL A 98 -7.83 -19.62 -5.42
C VAL A 98 -8.57 -18.44 -6.03
N GLY A 99 -9.29 -18.67 -7.13
CA GLY A 99 -10.29 -17.73 -7.64
C GLY A 99 -11.69 -18.07 -7.11
N PRO A 100 -12.74 -17.27 -7.41
CA PRO A 100 -14.08 -17.53 -6.91
C PRO A 100 -14.59 -18.94 -7.23
N LYS A 101 -14.36 -19.41 -8.47
CA LYS A 101 -14.72 -20.78 -8.91
C LYS A 101 -14.00 -21.86 -8.10
N THR A 102 -12.71 -21.66 -7.84
CA THR A 102 -11.90 -22.57 -7.03
C THR A 102 -12.39 -22.59 -5.58
N ALA A 103 -12.71 -21.42 -5.00
CA ALA A 103 -13.26 -21.32 -3.65
C ALA A 103 -14.59 -22.07 -3.52
N LYS A 104 -15.49 -21.96 -4.51
CA LYS A 104 -16.74 -22.73 -4.58
C LYS A 104 -16.47 -24.24 -4.66
N LEU A 105 -15.56 -24.69 -5.54
CA LEU A 105 -15.17 -26.09 -5.65
C LEU A 105 -14.61 -26.66 -4.33
N LEU A 106 -13.77 -25.89 -3.64
CA LEU A 106 -13.20 -26.27 -2.35
C LEU A 106 -14.26 -26.37 -1.25
N TYR A 107 -15.26 -25.48 -1.27
CA TYR A 107 -16.41 -25.55 -0.39
C TYR A 107 -17.28 -26.78 -0.65
N GLU A 108 -17.65 -27.03 -1.91
CA GLU A 108 -18.51 -28.15 -2.30
C GLU A 108 -17.84 -29.51 -2.05
N ALA A 109 -16.54 -29.63 -2.33
CA ALA A 109 -15.81 -30.89 -2.21
C ALA A 109 -15.29 -31.18 -0.78
N LEU A 110 -14.81 -30.15 -0.07
CA LEU A 110 -14.08 -30.32 1.20
C LEU A 110 -14.68 -29.51 2.37
N GLY A 111 -15.76 -28.76 2.14
CA GLY A 111 -16.40 -27.94 3.17
C GLY A 111 -15.56 -26.73 3.59
N VAL A 112 -14.61 -26.28 2.77
CA VAL A 112 -13.73 -25.15 3.07
C VAL A 112 -14.52 -23.84 3.10
N ARG A 113 -14.61 -23.20 4.27
CA ARG A 113 -15.33 -21.93 4.46
C ARG A 113 -14.42 -20.73 4.68
N ASN A 114 -13.19 -20.93 5.14
CA ASN A 114 -12.25 -19.86 5.48
C ASN A 114 -10.79 -20.30 5.26
N LEU A 115 -9.84 -19.41 5.55
CA LEU A 115 -8.40 -19.70 5.41
C LEU A 115 -7.91 -20.86 6.29
N ASP A 116 -8.48 -21.04 7.48
CA ASP A 116 -8.11 -22.14 8.38
C ASP A 116 -8.52 -23.49 7.81
N ASP A 117 -9.73 -23.58 7.27
CA ASP A 117 -10.22 -24.79 6.61
C ASP A 117 -9.38 -25.11 5.36
N LEU A 118 -9.05 -24.07 4.59
CA LEU A 118 -8.23 -24.19 3.39
C LEU A 118 -6.82 -24.69 3.73
N GLU A 119 -6.22 -24.15 4.77
CA GLU A 119 -4.89 -24.58 5.23
C GLU A 119 -4.89 -26.03 5.72
N ARG A 120 -5.89 -26.44 6.51
CA ARG A 120 -6.01 -27.84 6.94
C ARG A 120 -6.17 -28.77 5.74
N ALA A 121 -7.03 -28.41 4.78
CA ALA A 121 -7.25 -29.20 3.57
C ALA A 121 -5.99 -29.32 2.70
N ALA A 122 -5.24 -28.21 2.54
CA ALA A 122 -4.03 -28.17 1.75
C ALA A 122 -2.90 -28.97 2.38
N ARG A 123 -2.68 -28.83 3.70
CA ARG A 123 -1.65 -29.58 4.44
C ARG A 123 -1.95 -31.07 4.51
N ALA A 124 -3.23 -31.45 4.56
CA ALA A 124 -3.66 -32.85 4.52
C ALA A 124 -3.58 -33.47 3.12
N GLY A 125 -3.18 -32.71 2.08
CA GLY A 125 -3.08 -33.23 0.72
C GLY A 125 -4.42 -33.59 0.09
N LYS A 126 -5.53 -33.00 0.54
CA LYS A 126 -6.88 -33.31 0.05
C LYS A 126 -7.27 -32.49 -1.17
N ILE A 127 -6.60 -31.35 -1.41
CA ILE A 127 -6.94 -30.44 -2.52
C ILE A 127 -6.55 -31.08 -3.86
N ARG A 128 -5.41 -31.77 -3.92
CA ARG A 128 -4.92 -32.47 -5.12
C ARG A 128 -5.85 -33.59 -5.62
N GLU A 129 -6.80 -34.03 -4.81
CA GLU A 129 -7.76 -35.10 -5.15
C GLU A 129 -9.01 -34.55 -5.87
N ILE A 130 -9.21 -33.23 -5.87
CA ILE A 130 -10.34 -32.59 -6.52
C ILE A 130 -10.07 -32.48 -8.03
N LYS A 131 -11.02 -32.94 -8.84
CA LYS A 131 -10.96 -32.82 -10.30
C LYS A 131 -10.75 -31.35 -10.72
N GLY A 132 -9.62 -31.07 -11.37
CA GLY A 132 -9.24 -29.72 -11.81
C GLY A 132 -8.26 -28.99 -10.87
N LEU A 133 -8.01 -29.51 -9.67
CA LEU A 133 -7.01 -29.01 -8.72
C LEU A 133 -5.93 -30.08 -8.54
N GLY A 134 -4.81 -29.94 -9.23
CA GLY A 134 -3.69 -30.89 -9.14
C GLY A 134 -2.68 -30.50 -8.05
N LYS A 135 -1.67 -31.36 -7.87
CA LYS A 135 -0.56 -31.13 -6.92
C LYS A 135 0.08 -29.75 -7.03
N LYS A 136 0.29 -29.25 -8.25
CA LYS A 136 0.84 -27.89 -8.50
C LYS A 136 -0.04 -26.78 -7.94
N THR A 137 -1.36 -26.93 -8.03
CA THR A 137 -2.32 -25.95 -7.49
C THR A 137 -2.31 -25.98 -5.97
N GLU A 138 -2.26 -27.15 -5.36
CA GLU A 138 -2.17 -27.28 -3.90
C GLU A 138 -0.86 -26.68 -3.34
N GLU A 139 0.28 -26.93 -3.98
CA GLU A 139 1.55 -26.29 -3.63
C GLU A 139 1.48 -24.76 -3.76
N LYS A 140 0.76 -24.27 -4.79
CA LYS A 140 0.53 -22.84 -4.99
C LYS A 140 -0.34 -22.24 -3.89
N ILE A 141 -1.42 -22.93 -3.50
CA ILE A 141 -2.31 -22.56 -2.40
C ILE A 141 -1.56 -22.54 -1.06
N LEU A 142 -0.72 -23.54 -0.77
CA LEU A 142 0.10 -23.58 0.45
C LEU A 142 1.05 -22.38 0.55
N ARG A 143 1.67 -21.97 -0.57
CA ARG A 143 2.49 -20.75 -0.61
C ARG A 143 1.64 -19.49 -0.43
N GLY A 144 0.53 -19.39 -1.15
CA GLY A 144 -0.36 -18.23 -1.10
C GLY A 144 -1.10 -18.05 0.24
N LEU A 145 -1.31 -19.12 1.00
CA LEU A 145 -1.94 -19.08 2.34
C LEU A 145 -1.12 -18.24 3.32
N ALA A 146 0.21 -18.38 3.28
CA ALA A 146 1.10 -17.59 4.12
C ALA A 146 0.98 -16.09 3.77
N GLU A 147 0.87 -15.74 2.49
CA GLU A 147 0.76 -14.37 1.99
C GLU A 147 -0.63 -13.75 2.26
N ALA A 148 -1.70 -14.52 2.04
CA ALA A 148 -3.08 -14.08 2.27
C ALA A 148 -3.36 -13.76 3.73
N ARG A 149 -2.83 -14.57 4.67
CA ARG A 149 -2.89 -14.27 6.11
C ARG A 149 -2.07 -13.05 6.50
N ARG A 150 -0.94 -12.81 5.81
CA ARG A 150 -0.06 -11.66 6.07
C ARG A 150 -0.68 -10.33 5.62
N THR A 151 -1.67 -10.35 4.72
CA THR A 151 -2.28 -9.13 4.22
C THR A 151 -3.27 -8.47 5.22
N GLU A 152 -3.40 -9.00 6.44
CA GLU A 152 -4.12 -8.33 7.55
C GLU A 152 -3.21 -7.48 8.45
N ALA A 153 -1.90 -7.73 8.50
CA ALA A 153 -0.98 -6.96 9.33
C ALA A 153 -0.27 -5.88 8.51
N ARG A 154 -0.97 -4.79 8.19
CA ARG A 154 -0.33 -3.60 7.61
C ARG A 154 0.28 -2.75 8.73
N MET A 155 1.49 -2.29 8.52
CA MET A 155 2.21 -1.43 9.47
C MET A 155 2.02 0.05 9.09
N PRO A 156 1.68 0.95 10.03
CA PRO A 156 1.64 2.38 9.74
C PRO A 156 2.98 2.91 9.20
N LEU A 157 2.94 3.85 8.26
CA LEU A 157 4.15 4.44 7.67
C LEU A 157 5.14 4.94 8.73
N GLY A 158 4.65 5.60 9.78
CA GLY A 158 5.46 6.12 10.88
C GLY A 158 6.23 5.05 11.66
N HIS A 159 5.82 3.78 11.60
CA HIS A 159 6.56 2.66 12.17
C HIS A 159 7.44 1.95 11.14
N ALA A 160 6.98 1.81 9.91
CA ALA A 160 7.71 1.14 8.84
C ALA A 160 8.94 1.94 8.37
N TYR A 161 8.82 3.26 8.28
CA TYR A 161 9.88 4.14 7.77
C TYR A 161 11.17 4.11 8.61
N PRO A 162 11.14 4.25 9.96
CA PRO A 162 12.35 4.13 10.77
C PRO A 162 13.04 2.77 10.64
N ILE A 163 12.27 1.68 10.50
CA ILE A 163 12.81 0.33 10.30
C ILE A 163 13.52 0.26 8.95
N ALA A 164 12.89 0.72 7.88
CA ALA A 164 13.47 0.72 6.54
C ALA A 164 14.77 1.56 6.48
N ASP A 165 14.78 2.75 7.11
CA ASP A 165 15.97 3.60 7.15
C ASP A 165 17.12 2.96 7.93
N GLU A 166 16.83 2.34 9.07
CA GLU A 166 17.84 1.63 9.87
C GLU A 166 18.44 0.45 9.10
N LEU A 167 17.61 -0.37 8.45
CA LEU A 167 18.07 -1.47 7.59
C LEU A 167 18.97 -0.95 6.48
N ARG A 168 18.53 0.09 5.76
CA ARG A 168 19.31 0.73 4.69
C ARG A 168 20.64 1.24 5.21
N ARG A 169 20.67 1.86 6.40
CA ARG A 169 21.90 2.35 7.05
C ARG A 169 22.86 1.21 7.38
N ARG A 170 22.38 0.11 7.97
CA ARG A 170 23.20 -1.07 8.29
C ARG A 170 23.77 -1.72 7.04
N LEU A 171 22.94 -1.92 6.02
CA LEU A 171 23.34 -2.50 4.74
C LEU A 171 24.37 -1.62 4.03
N ARG A 172 24.19 -0.29 3.99
CA ARG A 172 25.18 0.64 3.43
C ARG A 172 26.53 0.58 4.17
N LYS A 173 26.54 0.43 5.50
CA LYS A 173 27.77 0.29 6.29
C LYS A 173 28.59 -0.96 5.96
N THR A 174 28.00 -1.98 5.34
CA THR A 174 28.76 -3.17 4.91
C THR A 174 29.71 -2.88 3.75
N GLY A 175 29.48 -1.81 2.98
CA GLY A 175 30.24 -1.50 1.77
C GLY A 175 29.97 -2.44 0.58
N LEU A 176 29.02 -3.38 0.69
CA LEU A 176 28.73 -4.38 -0.34
C LEU A 176 27.76 -3.86 -1.43
N PHE A 177 27.08 -2.75 -1.18
CA PHE A 177 26.10 -2.16 -2.09
C PHE A 177 26.65 -0.88 -2.72
N THR A 178 26.58 -0.80 -4.05
CA THR A 178 26.86 0.43 -4.80
C THR A 178 25.68 1.41 -4.70
N ARG A 179 24.45 0.88 -4.78
CA ARG A 179 23.20 1.63 -4.57
C ARG A 179 22.26 0.85 -3.67
N LEU A 180 21.43 1.55 -2.92
CA LEU A 180 20.43 0.94 -2.06
C LEU A 180 19.26 1.90 -1.77
N GLU A 181 18.12 1.69 -2.39
CA GLU A 181 16.92 2.51 -2.22
C GLU A 181 15.74 1.68 -1.74
N VAL A 182 14.84 2.33 -1.00
CA VAL A 182 13.54 1.73 -0.67
C VAL A 182 12.62 1.91 -1.87
N ALA A 183 11.79 0.91 -2.14
CA ALA A 183 10.82 0.90 -3.22
C ALA A 183 9.41 0.63 -2.65
N GLY A 184 8.53 0.08 -3.48
CA GLY A 184 7.19 -0.35 -3.08
C GLY A 184 6.32 0.77 -2.53
N SER A 185 5.34 0.37 -1.71
CA SER A 185 4.37 1.29 -1.10
C SER A 185 5.00 2.31 -0.14
N LEU A 186 6.15 1.99 0.46
CA LEU A 186 6.85 2.93 1.34
C LEU A 186 7.40 4.11 0.54
N ARG A 187 8.02 3.86 -0.62
CA ARG A 187 8.53 4.95 -1.47
C ARG A 187 7.43 5.86 -2.00
N ARG A 188 6.21 5.34 -2.15
CA ARG A 188 5.04 6.15 -2.57
C ARG A 188 4.35 6.88 -1.42
N GLY A 189 4.83 6.71 -0.18
CA GLY A 189 4.26 7.39 0.98
C GLY A 189 2.89 6.88 1.43
N MET A 190 2.56 5.62 1.11
CA MET A 190 1.27 5.04 1.54
C MET A 190 1.15 5.03 3.07
N GLU A 191 -0.03 5.35 3.58
CA GLU A 191 -0.28 5.54 5.02
C GLU A 191 -0.08 4.26 5.85
N THR A 192 -0.25 3.11 5.19
CA THR A 192 0.06 1.80 5.75
C THR A 192 0.86 0.98 4.74
N ILE A 193 1.79 0.17 5.23
CA ILE A 193 2.77 -0.59 4.46
C ILE A 193 2.51 -2.09 4.69
N GLY A 194 2.58 -2.89 3.63
CA GLY A 194 2.47 -4.35 3.73
C GLY A 194 3.82 -4.95 4.11
N ASP A 195 4.65 -5.17 3.10
CA ASP A 195 6.06 -5.53 3.18
C ASP A 195 6.96 -4.33 2.84
N LEU A 196 8.25 -4.46 3.16
CA LEU A 196 9.28 -3.51 2.75
C LEU A 196 10.04 -4.04 1.54
N ASP A 197 10.05 -3.25 0.47
CA ASP A 197 10.87 -3.51 -0.71
C ASP A 197 12.15 -2.68 -0.66
N ILE A 198 13.30 -3.34 -0.69
CA ILE A 198 14.61 -2.69 -0.82
C ILE A 198 15.22 -3.12 -2.15
N LEU A 199 15.66 -2.15 -2.95
CA LEU A 199 16.32 -2.36 -4.23
C LEU A 199 17.77 -1.89 -4.14
N GLY A 200 18.71 -2.72 -4.59
CA GLY A 200 20.12 -2.37 -4.61
C GLY A 200 20.88 -2.88 -5.82
N THR A 201 22.10 -2.39 -5.95
CA THR A 201 23.11 -2.89 -6.90
C THR A 201 24.34 -3.27 -6.10
N ALA A 202 25.01 -4.36 -6.48
CA ALA A 202 26.17 -4.88 -5.77
C ALA A 202 27.15 -5.51 -6.77
N PRO A 203 28.46 -5.26 -6.65
CA PRO A 203 29.48 -5.97 -7.43
C PRO A 203 29.51 -7.47 -7.14
N ASP A 204 29.27 -7.84 -5.87
CA ASP A 204 29.06 -9.23 -5.43
C ASP A 204 27.64 -9.39 -4.82
N PRO A 205 26.65 -9.78 -5.65
CA PRO A 205 25.29 -9.99 -5.19
C PRO A 205 25.14 -11.10 -4.15
N ASN A 206 26.02 -12.11 -4.13
CA ASN A 206 25.94 -13.19 -3.14
C ASN A 206 26.36 -12.69 -1.77
N ALA A 207 27.49 -11.97 -1.68
CA ALA A 207 27.94 -11.37 -0.43
C ALA A 207 26.92 -10.37 0.11
N ALA A 208 26.36 -9.52 -0.76
CA ALA A 208 25.34 -8.55 -0.39
C ALA A 208 24.05 -9.22 0.12
N ALA A 209 23.59 -10.27 -0.56
CA ALA A 209 22.44 -11.06 -0.12
C ALA A 209 22.70 -11.77 1.22
N ALA A 210 23.89 -12.33 1.42
CA ALA A 210 24.30 -12.96 2.67
C ALA A 210 24.31 -11.96 3.84
N ALA A 211 24.84 -10.76 3.62
CA ALA A 211 24.85 -9.70 4.63
C ALA A 211 23.43 -9.25 5.02
N PHE A 212 22.50 -9.23 4.06
CA PHE A 212 21.10 -8.91 4.31
C PHE A 212 20.39 -9.97 5.15
N VAL A 213 20.53 -11.25 4.80
CA VAL A 213 19.87 -12.33 5.56
C VAL A 213 20.53 -12.57 6.93
N GLY A 214 21.78 -12.12 7.11
CA GLY A 214 22.52 -12.20 8.38
C GLY A 214 22.35 -10.99 9.31
N LEU A 215 21.44 -10.06 9.01
CA LEU A 215 21.15 -8.93 9.91
C LEU A 215 20.62 -9.44 11.27
N PRO A 216 20.97 -8.79 12.39
CA PRO A 216 20.66 -9.29 13.74
C PRO A 216 19.16 -9.33 14.05
N ASP A 217 18.36 -8.51 13.36
CA ASP A 217 16.91 -8.42 13.60
C ASP A 217 16.12 -9.44 12.76
N VAL A 218 16.81 -10.26 11.95
CA VAL A 218 16.20 -11.32 11.13
C VAL A 218 15.84 -12.51 12.01
N GLU A 219 14.55 -12.83 12.03
CA GLU A 219 14.00 -13.99 12.73
C GLU A 219 13.90 -15.22 11.81
N GLU A 220 13.50 -15.01 10.55
CA GLU A 220 13.31 -16.08 9.57
C GLU A 220 13.85 -15.67 8.20
N VAL A 221 14.61 -16.55 7.55
CA VAL A 221 15.00 -16.40 6.15
C VAL A 221 13.99 -17.13 5.27
N ILE A 222 13.15 -16.38 4.57
CA ILE A 222 12.09 -16.92 3.71
C ILE A 222 12.68 -17.37 2.37
N ALA A 223 13.57 -16.56 1.80
CA ALA A 223 14.27 -16.86 0.56
C ALA A 223 15.67 -16.24 0.58
N HIS A 224 16.64 -16.92 -0.02
CA HIS A 224 18.00 -16.44 -0.14
C HIS A 224 18.53 -16.75 -1.54
N GLY A 225 18.93 -15.70 -2.26
CA GLY A 225 19.57 -15.84 -3.55
C GLY A 225 20.19 -14.52 -4.03
N PRO A 226 21.06 -14.57 -5.06
CA PRO A 226 21.85 -13.42 -5.50
C PRO A 226 21.00 -12.29 -6.09
N LYS A 227 19.78 -12.56 -6.56
CA LYS A 227 18.88 -11.55 -7.18
C LYS A 227 17.70 -11.18 -6.30
N LYS A 228 17.26 -12.12 -5.47
CA LYS A 228 16.13 -11.96 -4.56
C LYS A 228 16.46 -12.66 -3.25
N SER A 229 16.36 -11.93 -2.16
CA SER A 229 16.28 -12.47 -0.81
C SER A 229 15.06 -11.91 -0.10
N SER A 230 14.49 -12.67 0.83
CA SER A 230 13.34 -12.27 1.62
C SER A 230 13.52 -12.76 3.04
N VAL A 231 13.29 -11.89 4.00
CA VAL A 231 13.42 -12.18 5.43
C VAL A 231 12.20 -11.69 6.18
N ARG A 232 11.98 -12.28 7.35
CA ARG A 232 11.08 -11.77 8.38
C ARG A 232 11.92 -11.23 9.52
N LEU A 233 11.61 -10.01 9.94
CA LEU A 233 12.20 -9.43 11.14
C LEU A 233 11.47 -9.91 12.38
N SER A 234 12.10 -9.81 13.54
CA SER A 234 11.49 -10.06 14.85
C SER A 234 10.26 -9.19 15.15
N SER A 235 10.07 -8.07 14.43
CA SER A 235 8.85 -7.25 14.46
C SER A 235 7.66 -7.86 13.70
N GLY A 236 7.87 -9.00 13.02
CA GLY A 236 6.91 -9.63 12.12
C GLY A 236 6.88 -9.03 10.70
N LEU A 237 7.59 -7.92 10.46
CA LEU A 237 7.65 -7.26 9.16
C LEU A 237 8.48 -8.08 8.16
N GLN A 238 7.92 -8.32 6.98
CA GLN A 238 8.65 -8.94 5.88
C GLN A 238 9.42 -7.88 5.10
N VAL A 239 10.66 -8.21 4.74
CA VAL A 239 11.52 -7.37 3.92
C VAL A 239 12.03 -8.16 2.73
N ASP A 240 11.78 -7.65 1.53
CA ASP A 240 12.27 -8.19 0.27
C ASP A 240 13.44 -7.34 -0.23
N LEU A 241 14.58 -7.99 -0.48
CA LEU A 241 15.74 -7.38 -1.15
C LEU A 241 15.80 -7.85 -2.59
N ARG A 242 15.92 -6.88 -3.51
CA ARG A 242 16.19 -7.10 -4.93
C ARG A 242 17.57 -6.54 -5.28
N ILE A 243 18.41 -7.38 -5.90
CA ILE A 243 19.70 -6.93 -6.43
C ILE A 243 19.64 -7.03 -7.95
N VAL A 244 19.89 -5.91 -8.61
CA VAL A 244 19.80 -5.76 -10.07
C VAL A 244 21.13 -5.28 -10.66
N PRO A 245 21.35 -5.47 -11.98
CA PRO A 245 22.47 -4.84 -12.67
C PRO A 245 22.41 -3.30 -12.56
N GLU A 246 23.56 -2.67 -12.41
CA GLU A 246 23.70 -1.21 -12.24
C GLU A 246 23.04 -0.43 -13.39
N GLU A 247 23.20 -0.93 -14.61
CA GLU A 247 22.62 -0.34 -15.81
C GLU A 247 21.09 -0.43 -15.88
N SER A 248 20.47 -1.35 -15.13
CA SER A 248 19.02 -1.54 -15.08
C SER A 248 18.36 -0.85 -13.88
N PHE A 249 19.14 -0.15 -13.04
CA PHE A 249 18.65 0.37 -11.77
C PHE A 249 17.43 1.29 -11.92
N GLY A 250 17.41 2.16 -12.93
CA GLY A 250 16.29 3.06 -13.18
C GLY A 250 15.00 2.34 -13.54
N ALA A 251 15.07 1.34 -14.43
CA ALA A 251 13.92 0.53 -14.79
C ALA A 251 13.41 -0.32 -13.61
N ALA A 252 14.32 -0.91 -12.84
CA ALA A 252 13.98 -1.68 -11.65
C ALA A 252 13.35 -0.79 -10.58
N LEU A 253 13.87 0.42 -10.37
CA LEU A 253 13.31 1.36 -9.39
C LEU A 253 11.89 1.77 -9.79
N GLN A 254 11.64 2.07 -11.06
CA GLN A 254 10.29 2.33 -11.57
C GLN A 254 9.37 1.13 -11.28
N TYR A 255 9.77 -0.06 -11.71
CA TYR A 255 8.99 -1.30 -11.62
C TYR A 255 8.67 -1.71 -10.18
N PHE A 256 9.66 -1.69 -9.27
CA PHE A 256 9.45 -2.10 -7.88
C PHE A 256 8.83 -0.99 -7.03
N THR A 257 8.84 0.27 -7.48
CA THR A 257 8.07 1.33 -6.83
C THR A 257 6.58 1.17 -7.12
N GLY A 258 6.21 0.79 -8.34
CA GLY A 258 4.83 0.71 -8.77
C GLY A 258 4.11 2.06 -8.69
N SER A 259 2.81 2.10 -8.38
CA SER A 259 1.96 0.95 -8.01
C SER A 259 1.72 -0.01 -9.18
N LYS A 260 1.12 -1.18 -8.90
CA LYS A 260 0.80 -2.16 -9.94
C LYS A 260 -0.05 -1.56 -11.07
N ALA A 261 -0.99 -0.66 -10.72
CA ALA A 261 -1.86 0.00 -11.70
C ALA A 261 -1.05 0.94 -12.59
N HIS A 262 -0.21 1.79 -11.98
CA HIS A 262 0.73 2.66 -12.68
C HIS A 262 1.64 1.89 -13.66
N ASP A 263 2.21 0.77 -13.22
CA ASP A 263 3.06 -0.07 -14.07
C ASP A 263 2.30 -0.68 -15.25
N ILE A 264 1.05 -1.09 -15.05
CA ILE A 264 0.19 -1.61 -16.13
C ILE A 264 -0.03 -0.51 -17.17
N ALA A 265 -0.32 0.72 -16.74
CA ALA A 265 -0.51 1.85 -17.64
C ALA A 265 0.76 2.16 -18.45
N LEU A 266 1.93 2.20 -17.81
CA LEU A 266 3.21 2.42 -18.50
C LEU A 266 3.55 1.29 -19.49
N ARG A 267 3.32 0.02 -19.11
CA ARG A 267 3.53 -1.12 -20.01
C ARG A 267 2.57 -1.09 -21.19
N ALA A 268 1.30 -0.76 -20.99
CA ALA A 268 0.32 -0.62 -22.07
C ALA A 268 0.75 0.46 -23.07
N ARG A 269 1.27 1.60 -22.56
CA ARG A 269 1.83 2.69 -23.38
C ARG A 269 3.06 2.25 -24.18
N ALA A 270 3.95 1.46 -23.58
CA ALA A 270 5.10 0.88 -24.29
C ALA A 270 4.64 -0.08 -25.40
N VAL A 271 3.71 -0.99 -25.10
CA VAL A 271 3.18 -1.97 -26.06
C VAL A 271 2.51 -1.28 -27.26
N ALA A 272 1.79 -0.18 -27.04
CA ALA A 272 1.18 0.61 -28.12
C ALA A 272 2.22 1.20 -29.10
N ARG A 273 3.51 1.22 -28.73
CA ARG A 273 4.63 1.68 -29.55
C ARG A 273 5.51 0.53 -30.09
N GLY A 274 5.06 -0.72 -29.93
CA GLY A 274 5.89 -1.89 -30.25
C GLY A 274 7.03 -2.11 -29.27
N TRP A 275 6.99 -1.53 -28.07
CA TRP A 275 8.06 -1.64 -27.10
C TRP A 275 7.70 -2.56 -25.94
N LYS A 276 8.73 -3.06 -25.25
CA LYS A 276 8.62 -3.89 -24.05
C LYS A 276 9.24 -3.16 -22.86
N LEU A 277 8.44 -2.88 -21.84
CA LEU A 277 8.92 -2.38 -20.55
C LEU A 277 8.90 -3.51 -19.51
N ASN A 278 10.02 -3.73 -18.82
CA ASN A 278 10.15 -4.68 -17.72
C ASN A 278 11.17 -4.17 -16.69
N GLU A 279 11.45 -4.96 -15.65
CA GLU A 279 12.35 -4.60 -14.55
C GLU A 279 13.82 -4.36 -14.98
N TYR A 280 14.21 -4.77 -16.18
CA TYR A 280 15.56 -4.61 -16.71
C TYR A 280 15.72 -3.42 -17.67
N GLY A 281 14.62 -2.85 -18.16
CA GLY A 281 14.66 -1.76 -19.14
C GLY A 281 13.41 -1.63 -20.00
N LEU A 282 13.47 -0.61 -20.87
CA LEU A 282 12.59 -0.40 -22.01
C LEU A 282 13.33 -0.82 -23.29
N PHE A 283 12.69 -1.66 -24.10
CA PHE A 283 13.28 -2.27 -25.30
C PHE A 283 12.35 -2.11 -26.50
N ASP A 284 12.91 -2.02 -27.71
CA ASP A 284 12.10 -2.12 -28.94
C ASP A 284 11.79 -3.58 -29.31
N GLU A 285 11.08 -3.80 -30.42
CA GLU A 285 10.71 -5.13 -30.93
C GLU A 285 11.93 -6.03 -31.21
N GLY A 286 13.06 -5.43 -31.59
CA GLY A 286 14.32 -6.13 -31.87
C GLY A 286 15.15 -6.41 -30.62
N GLY A 287 14.69 -6.02 -29.43
CA GLY A 287 15.40 -6.19 -28.17
C GLY A 287 16.50 -5.15 -27.92
N LYS A 288 16.58 -4.08 -28.73
CA LYS A 288 17.52 -2.98 -28.50
C LYS A 288 17.05 -2.16 -27.29
N VAL A 289 18.00 -1.81 -26.43
CA VAL A 289 17.74 -0.98 -25.24
C VAL A 289 17.42 0.45 -25.66
N LEU A 290 16.26 0.95 -25.24
CA LEU A 290 15.81 2.33 -25.45
C LEU A 290 16.07 3.23 -24.24
N ALA A 291 15.90 2.68 -23.04
CA ALA A 291 16.19 3.32 -21.75
C ALA A 291 16.27 2.27 -20.64
N ARG A 292 17.09 2.51 -19.60
CA ARG A 292 17.14 1.63 -18.41
C ARG A 292 17.86 2.21 -17.19
N LYS A 293 18.70 3.24 -17.37
CA LYS A 293 19.63 3.68 -16.32
C LYS A 293 18.96 4.51 -15.24
N THR A 294 18.01 5.38 -15.62
CA THR A 294 17.27 6.23 -14.68
C THR A 294 15.77 6.15 -14.95
N GLU A 295 14.97 6.38 -13.91
CA GLU A 295 13.51 6.44 -14.06
C GLU A 295 13.10 7.56 -15.04
N ALA A 296 13.73 8.73 -14.93
CA ALA A 296 13.46 9.87 -15.82
C ALA A 296 13.70 9.53 -17.30
N GLU A 297 14.72 8.71 -17.61
CA GLU A 297 14.96 8.23 -18.98
C GLU A 297 13.79 7.36 -19.48
N ILE A 298 13.25 6.47 -18.64
CA ILE A 298 12.09 5.63 -18.97
C ILE A 298 10.87 6.51 -19.27
N TYR A 299 10.51 7.43 -18.37
CA TYR A 299 9.37 8.32 -18.57
C TYR A 299 9.52 9.18 -19.83
N ALA A 300 10.70 9.78 -20.04
CA ALA A 300 10.97 10.60 -21.22
C ALA A 300 10.82 9.80 -22.52
N ARG A 301 11.33 8.56 -22.58
CA ARG A 301 11.14 7.68 -23.76
C ARG A 301 9.68 7.36 -24.00
N LEU A 302 8.90 7.17 -22.94
CA LEU A 302 7.45 6.97 -23.02
C LEU A 302 6.70 8.28 -23.34
N GLY A 303 7.38 9.42 -23.51
CA GLY A 303 6.76 10.71 -23.80
C GLY A 303 5.93 11.19 -22.61
N LEU A 304 6.52 11.14 -21.42
CA LEU A 304 5.94 11.59 -20.17
C LEU A 304 6.98 12.43 -19.42
N SER A 305 6.53 13.46 -18.71
CA SER A 305 7.31 14.07 -17.63
C SER A 305 7.63 13.03 -16.55
N PHE A 306 8.71 13.23 -15.79
CA PHE A 306 9.00 12.37 -14.64
C PHE A 306 7.88 12.46 -13.62
N ILE A 307 7.36 11.29 -13.20
CA ILE A 307 6.25 11.21 -12.25
C ILE A 307 6.81 10.89 -10.86
N PRO A 308 6.68 11.80 -9.87
CA PRO A 308 7.04 11.54 -8.49
C PRO A 308 6.39 10.26 -7.95
N PRO A 309 7.09 9.43 -7.16
CA PRO A 309 6.56 8.18 -6.60
C PRO A 309 5.20 8.31 -5.92
N GLU A 310 4.97 9.42 -5.22
CA GLU A 310 3.77 9.75 -4.44
C GLU A 310 2.51 9.83 -5.31
N LEU A 311 2.66 10.10 -6.62
CA LEU A 311 1.54 10.22 -7.55
C LEU A 311 1.22 8.91 -8.28
N ARG A 312 2.04 7.86 -8.14
CA ARG A 312 1.99 6.65 -8.99
C ARG A 312 0.90 5.67 -8.57
N GLU A 313 -0.35 6.08 -8.69
CA GLU A 313 -1.52 5.31 -8.28
C GLU A 313 -2.60 5.15 -9.38
N ASP A 314 -2.30 5.53 -10.62
CA ASP A 314 -3.24 5.48 -11.75
C ASP A 314 -4.54 6.28 -11.49
N GLN A 315 -4.36 7.49 -10.95
CA GLN A 315 -5.45 8.41 -10.56
C GLN A 315 -5.46 9.70 -11.39
N GLY A 316 -4.75 9.71 -12.52
CA GLY A 316 -4.71 10.83 -13.47
C GLY A 316 -3.30 11.39 -13.71
N GLU A 317 -2.30 10.92 -12.96
CA GLU A 317 -0.91 11.33 -13.06
C GLU A 317 -0.30 11.05 -14.44
N ILE A 318 -0.70 9.95 -15.11
CA ILE A 318 -0.22 9.61 -16.45
C ILE A 318 -0.68 10.65 -17.48
N ALA A 319 -1.96 11.02 -17.44
CA ALA A 319 -2.53 12.02 -18.35
C ALA A 319 -1.95 13.41 -18.07
N ALA A 320 -1.78 13.76 -16.80
CA ALA A 320 -1.13 15.00 -16.39
C ALA A 320 0.33 15.07 -16.85
N ALA A 321 1.09 13.98 -16.71
CA ALA A 321 2.48 13.89 -17.15
C ALA A 321 2.64 13.96 -18.68
N GLU A 322 1.68 13.42 -19.43
CA GLU A 322 1.64 13.55 -20.89
C GLU A 322 1.34 14.99 -21.34
N ALA A 323 0.43 15.67 -20.64
CA ALA A 323 0.10 17.07 -20.89
C ALA A 323 1.16 18.06 -20.37
N GLY A 324 2.16 17.60 -19.61
CA GLY A 324 3.15 18.46 -18.96
C GLY A 324 2.58 19.26 -17.78
N ASN A 325 1.45 18.84 -17.22
CA ASN A 325 0.69 19.54 -16.17
C ASN A 325 0.62 18.73 -14.87
N LEU A 326 1.72 18.10 -14.47
CA LEU A 326 1.81 17.49 -13.13
C LEU A 326 1.73 18.60 -12.07
N PRO A 327 1.10 18.34 -10.91
CA PRO A 327 1.06 19.30 -9.83
C PRO A 327 2.45 19.48 -9.22
N ASP A 328 2.75 20.70 -8.77
CA ASP A 328 3.87 20.95 -7.88
C ASP A 328 3.56 20.35 -6.51
N LEU A 329 4.45 19.52 -6.00
CA LEU A 329 4.28 18.87 -4.71
C LEU A 329 4.99 19.67 -3.62
N VAL A 330 4.40 19.69 -2.43
CA VAL A 330 5.05 20.24 -1.24
C VAL A 330 6.29 19.43 -0.90
N GLU A 331 7.41 20.11 -0.68
CA GLU A 331 8.67 19.52 -0.25
C GLU A 331 8.94 19.82 1.24
N LEU A 332 9.85 19.06 1.85
CA LEU A 332 10.26 19.31 3.24
C LEU A 332 10.82 20.73 3.46
N SER A 333 11.46 21.31 2.44
CA SER A 333 11.95 22.69 2.46
C SER A 333 10.85 23.74 2.46
N ASP A 334 9.64 23.41 2.01
CA ASP A 334 8.49 24.33 2.05
C ASP A 334 7.86 24.40 3.45
N ILE A 335 8.16 23.43 4.32
CA ILE A 335 7.62 23.35 5.67
C ILE A 335 8.31 24.37 6.57
N ARG A 336 7.61 25.49 6.81
CA ARG A 336 8.11 26.58 7.66
C ARG A 336 7.84 26.39 9.15
N GLY A 337 6.95 25.48 9.54
CA GLY A 337 6.62 25.27 10.94
C GLY A 337 5.70 24.10 11.18
N ASP A 338 5.64 23.66 12.43
CA ASP A 338 4.72 22.63 12.91
C ASP A 338 3.54 23.32 13.60
N LEU A 339 2.32 23.05 13.13
CA LEU A 339 1.11 23.74 13.57
C LEU A 339 0.37 23.01 14.70
N HIS A 340 0.91 21.90 15.21
CA HIS A 340 0.29 21.15 16.29
C HIS A 340 1.35 20.46 17.14
N VAL A 341 1.87 21.17 18.14
CA VAL A 341 2.80 20.59 19.13
C VAL A 341 2.30 20.75 20.55
N HIS A 342 2.56 19.75 21.39
CA HIS A 342 2.21 19.77 22.81
C HIS A 342 3.47 19.88 23.66
N THR A 343 3.36 20.53 24.81
CA THR A 343 4.40 20.72 25.80
C THR A 343 4.04 19.98 27.09
N ASP A 344 4.93 20.03 28.08
CA ASP A 344 4.67 19.51 29.42
C ASP A 344 3.61 20.31 30.21
N TRP A 345 3.03 21.37 29.62
CA TRP A 345 1.85 22.05 30.16
C TRP A 345 0.58 21.18 30.09
N SER A 346 0.45 20.26 29.12
CA SER A 346 -0.60 19.23 29.12
C SER A 346 -0.03 17.82 29.17
N ASP A 347 0.14 17.19 28.02
CA ASP A 347 0.42 15.76 27.82
C ASP A 347 1.65 15.54 26.91
N GLY A 348 2.32 16.63 26.51
CA GLY A 348 3.66 16.58 25.97
C GLY A 348 4.68 16.20 27.05
N LYS A 349 5.90 15.90 26.61
CA LYS A 349 6.97 15.41 27.49
C LYS A 349 8.10 16.42 27.72
N ALA A 350 8.06 17.55 27.03
CA ALA A 350 9.16 18.49 26.97
C ALA A 350 8.68 19.90 27.34
N PRO A 351 9.50 20.65 28.12
CA PRO A 351 9.26 22.05 28.39
C PRO A 351 9.17 22.89 27.13
N LEU A 352 8.38 23.97 27.19
CA LEU A 352 8.20 24.92 26.09
C LEU A 352 9.55 25.44 25.53
N ALA A 353 10.47 25.83 26.40
CA ALA A 353 11.80 26.31 25.99
C ALA A 353 12.60 25.26 25.19
N VAL A 354 12.44 23.98 25.52
CA VAL A 354 13.09 22.86 24.80
C VAL A 354 12.46 22.69 23.42
N MET A 355 11.13 22.73 23.34
CA MET A 355 10.40 22.64 22.06
C MET A 355 10.79 23.77 21.10
N VAL A 356 10.88 25.01 21.59
CA VAL A 356 11.32 26.17 20.81
C VAL A 356 12.76 26.00 20.32
N ALA A 357 13.67 25.54 21.18
CA ALA A 357 15.08 25.33 20.82
C ALA A 357 15.23 24.25 19.73
N GLU A 358 14.49 23.14 19.83
CA GLU A 358 14.53 22.05 18.84
C GLU A 358 13.89 22.47 17.51
N ALA A 359 12.80 23.25 17.54
CA ALA A 359 12.21 23.84 16.34
C ALA A 359 13.22 24.72 15.58
N LYS A 360 13.95 25.59 16.30
CA LYS A 360 15.02 26.41 15.73
C LYS A 360 16.15 25.56 15.12
N LYS A 361 16.57 24.50 15.83
CA LYS A 361 17.61 23.56 15.35
C LYS A 361 17.19 22.86 14.05
N ARG A 362 15.90 22.56 13.90
CA ARG A 362 15.31 21.97 12.68
C ARG A 362 15.09 22.99 11.56
N GLY A 363 15.38 24.27 11.78
CA GLY A 363 15.21 25.33 10.79
C GLY A 363 13.77 25.83 10.63
N LEU A 364 12.87 25.48 11.54
CA LEU A 364 11.49 25.99 11.49
C LEU A 364 11.46 27.48 11.83
N SER A 365 10.64 28.22 11.09
CA SER A 365 10.34 29.64 11.34
C SER A 365 9.40 29.82 12.54
N TYR A 366 8.52 28.85 12.80
CA TYR A 366 7.55 28.89 13.90
C TYR A 366 7.10 27.49 14.32
N ILE A 367 6.53 27.40 15.52
CA ILE A 367 5.71 26.27 15.97
C ILE A 367 4.44 26.81 16.62
N ALA A 368 3.32 26.09 16.49
CA ALA A 368 2.09 26.40 17.21
C ALA A 368 1.95 25.45 18.41
N VAL A 369 2.01 26.02 19.61
CA VAL A 369 1.79 25.32 20.87
C VAL A 369 0.29 25.18 21.09
N THR A 370 -0.21 23.95 21.09
CA THR A 370 -1.64 23.63 21.08
C THR A 370 -1.99 22.63 22.18
N ASP A 371 -1.51 22.91 23.41
CA ASP A 371 -1.80 22.09 24.59
C ASP A 371 -3.30 21.97 24.88
N HIS A 372 -3.68 20.85 25.49
CA HIS A 372 -5.09 20.57 25.75
C HIS A 372 -5.71 21.53 26.76
N ALA A 373 -6.92 22.02 26.48
CA ALA A 373 -7.76 22.63 27.49
C ALA A 373 -8.36 21.54 28.41
N LYS A 374 -8.57 21.88 29.69
CA LYS A 374 -9.19 20.96 30.65
C LYS A 374 -10.66 20.70 30.31
N PHE A 375 -10.92 19.55 29.68
CA PHE A 375 -12.27 19.11 29.27
C PHE A 375 -12.76 17.87 30.04
N SER A 376 -11.85 17.00 30.49
CA SER A 376 -12.16 15.77 31.22
C SER A 376 -11.08 15.47 32.27
N GLN A 377 -11.41 14.70 33.30
CA GLN A 377 -10.42 14.25 34.30
C GLN A 377 -9.38 13.27 33.72
N MET A 378 -9.66 12.64 32.58
CA MET A 378 -8.77 11.62 31.99
C MET A 378 -7.62 12.18 31.16
N ILE A 379 -7.72 13.42 30.67
CA ILE A 379 -6.68 14.06 29.83
C ILE A 379 -6.14 15.26 30.61
N PRO A 380 -4.85 15.28 30.98
CA PRO A 380 -4.22 16.46 31.54
C PRO A 380 -4.45 17.66 30.61
N GLY A 381 -4.85 18.79 31.17
CA GLY A 381 -5.16 19.96 30.38
C GLY A 381 -5.24 21.22 31.23
N LEU A 382 -5.06 22.36 30.59
CA LEU A 382 -4.92 23.65 31.21
C LEU A 382 -6.28 24.25 31.58
N THR A 383 -6.35 24.83 32.76
CA THR A 383 -7.38 25.78 33.17
C THR A 383 -7.20 27.12 32.44
N PRO A 384 -8.23 27.99 32.41
CA PRO A 384 -8.09 29.34 31.83
C PRO A 384 -6.92 30.15 32.41
N ASP A 385 -6.62 30.00 33.70
CA ASP A 385 -5.51 30.70 34.35
C ASP A 385 -4.14 30.12 33.92
N GLU A 386 -4.05 28.81 33.73
CA GLU A 386 -2.85 28.16 33.16
C GLU A 386 -2.61 28.57 31.72
N VAL A 387 -3.66 28.64 30.90
CA VAL A 387 -3.54 29.13 29.51
C VAL A 387 -2.97 30.55 29.49
N ARG A 388 -3.44 31.46 30.36
CA ARG A 388 -2.87 32.82 30.44
C ARG A 388 -1.39 32.82 30.82
N ARG A 389 -0.98 32.00 31.79
CA ARG A 389 0.44 31.85 32.18
C ARG A 389 1.30 31.27 31.06
N GLN A 390 0.78 30.31 30.30
CA GLN A 390 1.47 29.76 29.13
C GLN A 390 1.65 30.82 28.04
N ILE A 391 0.63 31.63 27.76
CA ILE A 391 0.72 32.76 26.81
C ILE A 391 1.83 33.74 27.23
N GLU A 392 1.91 34.08 28.52
CA GLU A 392 2.99 34.95 29.05
C GLU A 392 4.38 34.31 28.92
N GLU A 393 4.51 33.00 29.09
CA GLU A 393 5.76 32.29 28.85
C GLU A 393 6.16 32.29 27.37
N ILE A 394 5.22 32.00 26.46
CA ILE A 394 5.44 32.08 25.01
C ILE A 394 5.88 33.49 24.60
N ALA A 395 5.22 34.53 25.13
CA ALA A 395 5.58 35.92 24.84
C ALA A 395 7.03 36.22 25.25
N ARG A 396 7.46 35.78 26.44
CA ARG A 396 8.85 35.95 26.90
C ARG A 396 9.87 35.21 26.04
N LEU A 397 9.53 34.04 25.51
CA LEU A 397 10.43 33.25 24.65
C LEU A 397 10.53 33.80 23.22
N ASN A 398 9.50 34.51 22.75
CA ASN A 398 9.53 35.15 21.44
C ASN A 398 10.45 36.38 21.39
N GLY A 399 10.72 37.00 22.54
CA GLY A 399 11.53 38.21 22.67
C GLY A 399 10.66 39.45 22.74
#